data_AF-A6F7J1-F1
#
_entry.id   AF-A6F7J1-F1
#
_cell.length_a   1.000
_cell.length_b   1.000
_cell.length_c   1.000
_cell.angle_alpha   90.00
_cell.angle_beta   90.00
_cell.angle_gamma   90.00
#
_symmetry.space_group_name_H-M   'P 1'
#
loop_
_entity.id
_entity.type
_entity.pdbx_description
1 polymer ?
#
loop_
_entity_poly.entity_id
_entity_poly.type
_entity_poly.pdbx_seq_one_letter_code
_entity_poly.pdbx_strand_id
1 'polypeptide(L)' 'MVLNLNIAIGIIMDKEQVQYIIKLLREGHSLTKITKLAKINIMYVSVIRKLMVMDLLRVEV' A
#
# COMPACT_ATOMS: atom_id res chain seq x y z
N MET A 1 2.34 15.70 -10.96
CA MET A 1 3.20 14.51 -11.13
C MET A 1 2.51 13.35 -10.45
N VAL A 2 2.02 12.36 -11.20
CA VAL A 2 1.32 11.18 -10.65
C VAL A 2 2.31 10.02 -10.60
N LEU A 3 2.43 9.36 -9.45
CA LEU A 3 3.32 8.22 -9.30
C LEU A 3 2.63 6.98 -9.88
N ASN A 4 3.21 6.36 -10.91
CA ASN A 4 2.75 5.06 -11.36
C ASN A 4 3.18 4.01 -10.32
N LEU A 5 2.24 3.18 -9.86
CA LEU A 5 2.48 2.14 -8.84
C LEU A 5 3.66 1.23 -9.22
N ASN A 6 3.83 0.99 -10.52
CA ASN A 6 4.90 0.18 -11.10
C ASN A 6 6.32 0.73 -10.84
N ILE A 7 6.49 2.03 -10.57
CA ILE A 7 7.82 2.66 -10.57
C ILE A 7 8.46 2.75 -9.17
N ALA A 8 7.69 2.89 -8.09
CA ALA A 8 8.27 3.11 -6.75
C ALA A 8 8.05 1.96 -5.76
N ILE A 9 6.86 1.35 -5.76
CA ILE A 9 6.55 0.24 -4.86
C ILE A 9 6.68 -1.11 -5.59
N GLY A 10 6.40 -1.16 -6.90
CA GLY A 10 6.58 -2.36 -7.72
C GLY A 10 8.01 -2.92 -7.77
N ILE A 11 9.02 -2.13 -7.38
CA ILE A 11 10.42 -2.57 -7.27
C ILE A 11 10.65 -3.35 -5.94
N ILE A 12 9.84 -3.07 -4.91
CA ILE A 12 10.03 -3.58 -3.54
C ILE A 12 8.95 -4.60 -3.15
N MET A 13 7.75 -4.50 -3.74
CA MET A 13 6.61 -5.36 -3.46
C MET A 13 5.83 -5.68 -4.73
N ASP A 14 5.29 -6.90 -4.77
CA ASP A 14 4.40 -7.32 -5.84
C ASP A 14 3.08 -6.53 -5.84
N LYS A 15 2.51 -6.32 -7.04
CA LYS A 15 1.24 -5.61 -7.25
C LYS A 15 0.13 -6.18 -6.35
N GLU A 16 0.04 -7.50 -6.24
CA GLU A 16 -0.96 -8.18 -5.41
C GLU A 16 -0.82 -7.84 -3.93
N GLN A 17 0.41 -7.75 -3.42
CA GLN A 17 0.67 -7.41 -2.02
C GLN A 17 0.28 -5.96 -1.73
N VAL A 18 0.56 -5.05 -2.66
CA VAL A 18 0.12 -3.64 -2.56
C VAL A 18 -1.40 -3.54 -2.57
N GLN A 19 -2.06 -4.24 -3.49
CA GLN A 19 -3.53 -4.29 -3.57
C GLN A 19 -4.15 -4.85 -2.28
N TYR A 20 -3.55 -5.90 -1.71
CA TYR A 20 -4.00 -6.47 -0.47
C TYR A 20 -3.89 -5.49 0.70
N ILE A 21 -2.76 -4.78 0.83
CA ILE A 21 -2.59 -3.76 1.88
C ILE A 21 -3.58 -2.61 1.70
N ILE A 22 -3.82 -2.17 0.47
CA ILE A 22 -4.79 -1.11 0.16
C ILE A 22 -6.20 -1.54 0.56
N LYS A 23 -6.58 -2.79 0.28
CA LYS A 23 -7.86 -3.35 0.71
C LYS A 23 -7.99 -3.28 2.23
N LEU A 24 -7.00 -3.79 2.97
CA LEU A 24 -7.02 -3.77 4.44
C LEU A 24 -7.06 -2.34 5.03
N LEU A 25 -6.37 -1.39 4.39
CA LEU A 25 -6.40 0.03 4.77
C LEU A 25 -7.79 0.64 4.54
N ARG A 26 -8.45 0.31 3.42
CA ARG A 26 -9.83 0.76 3.13
C ARG A 26 -10.86 0.14 4.07
N GLU A 27 -10.63 -1.08 4.52
CA GLU A 27 -11.43 -1.76 5.57
C GLU A 27 -11.22 -1.16 6.97
N GLY A 28 -10.34 -0.16 7.12
CA GLY A 28 -10.12 0.55 8.38
C GLY A 28 -9.29 -0.24 9.40
N HIS A 29 -8.53 -1.26 8.97
CA HIS A 29 -7.67 -2.00 9.87
C HIS A 29 -6.49 -1.15 10.37
N SER A 30 -6.09 -1.39 11.63
CA SER A 30 -4.91 -0.74 12.20
C SER A 30 -3.64 -1.18 11.49
N LEU A 31 -2.63 -0.30 11.46
CA LEU A 31 -1.33 -0.61 10.85
C LEU A 31 -0.71 -1.90 11.44
N THR A 32 -0.82 -2.10 12.75
CA THR A 32 -0.33 -3.30 13.46
C THR A 32 -1.06 -4.58 13.07
N LYS A 33 -2.36 -4.50 12.71
CA LYS A 33 -3.10 -5.66 12.20
C LYS A 33 -2.67 -5.97 10.77
N ILE A 34 -2.50 -4.94 9.94
CA ILE A 34 -2.09 -5.08 8.55
C ILE A 34 -0.70 -5.69 8.43
N THR A 35 0.26 -5.24 9.24
CA THR A 35 1.62 -5.81 9.24
C THR A 35 1.65 -7.29 9.60
N LYS A 36 0.77 -7.73 10.51
CA LYS A 36 0.61 -9.15 10.86
C LYS A 36 -0.01 -9.96 9.73
N LEU A 37 -1.08 -9.46 9.10
CA LEU A 37 -1.79 -10.16 8.03
C LEU A 37 -0.97 -10.25 6.74
N ALA A 38 -0.40 -9.14 6.30
CA ALA A 38 0.38 -9.03 5.07
C ALA A 38 1.87 -9.37 5.25
N LYS A 39 2.29 -9.77 6.46
CA LYS A 39 3.66 -10.11 6.85
C LYS A 39 4.70 -9.10 6.33
N ILE A 40 4.42 -7.81 6.55
CA ILE A 40 5.21 -6.71 6.01
C ILE A 40 5.64 -5.72 7.09
N ASN A 41 6.76 -5.04 6.88
CA ASN A 41 7.22 -3.97 7.75
C ASN A 41 6.23 -2.79 7.76
N ILE A 42 6.00 -2.21 8.95
CA ILE A 42 5.09 -1.08 9.17
C ILE A 42 5.45 0.16 8.34
N MET A 43 6.73 0.34 8.00
CA MET A 43 7.20 1.42 7.14
C MET A 43 6.50 1.39 5.78
N TYR A 44 6.44 0.23 5.13
CA TYR A 44 5.82 0.09 3.80
C TYR A 44 4.33 0.36 3.84
N VAL A 45 3.62 -0.13 4.86
CA VAL A 45 2.19 0.16 5.06
C VAL A 45 1.96 1.66 5.25
N SER A 46 2.86 2.34 5.98
CA SER A 46 2.78 3.78 6.22
C SER A 46 3.01 4.59 4.96
N VAL A 47 3.97 4.18 4.11
CA VAL A 47 4.20 4.80 2.80
C VAL A 47 2.97 4.65 1.91
N ILE A 48 2.40 3.45 1.79
CA ILE A 48 1.18 3.21 1.00
C ILE A 48 0.04 4.09 1.49
N ARG A 49 -0.22 4.14 2.80
CA ARG A 49 -1.25 4.99 3.39
C ARG A 49 -1.02 6.47 3.07
N LYS A 50 0.22 6.95 3.16
CA LYS A 50 0.55 8.36 2.85
C LYS A 50 0.29 8.68 1.38
N LEU A 51 0.69 7.79 0.47
CA LEU A 51 0.47 7.96 -0.97
C LEU A 51 -1.02 7.94 -1.33
N MET A 52 -1.83 7.11 -0.65
CA MET A 52 -3.29 7.11 -0.80
C MET A 52 -3.92 8.42 -0.35
N VAL A 53 -3.52 8.95 0.82
CA VAL A 53 -4.04 10.22 1.35
C VAL A 53 -3.70 11.40 0.43
N MET A 54 -2.55 11.32 -0.25
CA MET A 54 -2.11 12.34 -1.22
C MET A 54 -2.70 12.16 -2.62
N ASP A 55 -3.56 11.16 -2.84
CA ASP A 55 -4.10 10.78 -4.15
C ASP A 55 -3.00 10.53 -5.23
N LEU A 56 -1.81 10.13 -4.78
CA LEU A 56 -0.67 9.82 -5.65
C LEU A 56 -0.66 8.37 -6.12
N LEU A 57 -1.58 7.55 -5.61
CA LEU A 57 -1.60 6.12 -5.78
C LEU A 57 -2.85 5.71 -6.56
N ARG A 58 -2.70 5.55 -7.88
CA ARG A 58 -3.75 5.02 -8.74
C ARG A 58 -3.54 3.51 -8.91
N VAL A 59 -4.40 2.72 -8.28
CA VAL A 59 -4.50 1.29 -8.56
C VAL A 59 -5.49 1.14 -9.71
N GLU A 60 -4.98 0.96 -10.92
CA GLU A 60 -5.80 0.43 -12.01
C GLU A 60 -6.15 -1.02 -11.65
N VAL A 61 -7.44 -1.23 -11.41
CA VAL A 61 -8.04 -2.55 -11.16
C VAL A 61 -7.95 -3.37 -12.43
#